data_AF-A0A7S0HIY8-F1
#
_entry.id   AF-A0A7S0HIY8-F1
#
_cell.length_a   1.000
_cell.length_b   1.000
_cell.length_c   1.000
_cell.angle_alpha   90.00
_cell.angle_beta   90.00
_cell.angle_gamma   90.00
#
_symmetry.space_group_name_H-M   'P 1'
#
loop_
_entity.id
_entity.type
_entity.pdbx_description
1 polymer ?
#
loop_
_entity_poly.entity_id
_entity_poly.type
_entity_poly.pdbx_seq_one_letter_code
_entity_poly.pdbx_strand_id
1 'polypeptide(L)'
;TERMPNAPQTWLEYAKMEEERGHFRRCQHILTAGLQHCPLHEALLLKAIKHLERIGELEAARGLLGQLRGVPVDKSWRTLLEGALLEARAARTDTARRIFKYLLQQAPWYGPVWHEACRFEHRCNHLHEALHVAEQGLLQLPRYGPLWFC
;
A
#
# COMPACT_ATOMS: atom_id res chain seq x y z
N THR A 1 -26.59 -7.38 -14.66
CA THR A 1 -25.83 -8.07 -13.60
C THR A 1 -25.77 -7.21 -12.34
N GLU A 2 -26.93 -6.77 -11.87
CA GLU A 2 -27.08 -5.96 -10.64
C GLU A 2 -27.19 -6.88 -9.42
N ARG A 3 -26.07 -7.49 -9.02
CA ARG A 3 -26.04 -8.27 -7.78
C ARG A 3 -24.97 -7.72 -6.85
N MET A 4 -25.47 -7.04 -5.82
CA MET A 4 -24.83 -6.71 -4.54
C MET A 4 -23.89 -5.49 -4.56
N PRO A 5 -24.42 -4.25 -4.50
CA PRO A 5 -23.62 -3.02 -4.44
C PRO A 5 -22.65 -2.96 -3.24
N ASN A 6 -22.92 -3.71 -2.16
CA ASN A 6 -22.10 -3.73 -0.94
C ASN A 6 -21.14 -4.93 -0.84
N ALA A 7 -20.89 -5.66 -1.94
CA ALA A 7 -19.94 -6.78 -1.94
C ALA A 7 -18.58 -6.33 -2.50
N PRO A 8 -17.61 -5.92 -1.66
CA PRO A 8 -16.30 -5.46 -2.13
C PRO A 8 -15.56 -6.52 -2.97
N GLN A 9 -15.81 -7.80 -2.68
CA GLN A 9 -15.29 -8.92 -3.47
C GLN A 9 -15.76 -8.87 -4.94
N THR A 10 -17.04 -8.59 -5.17
CA THR A 10 -17.61 -8.54 -6.52
C THR A 10 -17.00 -7.41 -7.34
N TRP A 11 -16.79 -6.24 -6.72
CA TRP A 11 -16.11 -5.11 -7.34
C TRP A 11 -14.66 -5.46 -7.71
N LEU A 12 -13.93 -6.14 -6.82
CA LEU A 12 -12.56 -6.58 -7.05
C LEU A 12 -12.45 -7.57 -8.22
N GLU A 13 -13.29 -8.60 -8.24
CA GLU A 13 -13.30 -9.60 -9.31
C GLU A 13 -13.68 -8.97 -10.65
N TYR A 14 -14.66 -8.07 -10.67
CA TYR A 14 -15.05 -7.40 -11.91
C TYR A 14 -13.96 -6.47 -12.43
N ALA A 15 -13.35 -5.67 -11.55
CA ALA A 15 -12.22 -4.81 -11.93
C ALA A 15 -11.03 -5.62 -12.46
N LYS A 16 -10.71 -6.74 -11.80
CA LYS A 16 -9.66 -7.68 -12.25
C LYS A 16 -9.96 -8.23 -13.65
N MET A 17 -11.18 -8.69 -13.89
CA MET A 17 -11.60 -9.21 -15.18
C MET A 17 -11.47 -8.17 -16.32
N GLU A 18 -11.87 -6.92 -16.09
CA GLU A 18 -11.71 -5.86 -17.11
C GLU A 18 -10.24 -5.50 -17.34
N GLU A 19 -9.41 -5.51 -16.29
CA GLU A 19 -7.97 -5.27 -16.42
C GLU A 19 -7.26 -6.37 -17.21
N GLU A 20 -7.61 -7.65 -16.99
CA GLU A 20 -7.08 -8.80 -17.73
C GLU A 20 -7.44 -8.75 -19.22
N ARG A 21 -8.57 -8.11 -19.56
CA ARG A 21 -8.97 -7.84 -20.96
C ARG A 21 -8.32 -6.59 -21.55
N GLY A 22 -7.50 -5.87 -20.80
CA GLY A 22 -6.87 -4.62 -21.22
C GLY A 22 -7.83 -3.41 -21.20
N HIS A 23 -9.03 -3.54 -20.63
CA HIS A 23 -10.00 -2.45 -20.54
C HIS A 23 -9.74 -1.55 -19.33
N PHE A 24 -8.59 -0.88 -19.29
CA PHE A 24 -8.15 -0.10 -18.13
C PHE A 24 -9.14 1.00 -17.71
N ARG A 25 -9.73 1.73 -18.67
CA ARG A 25 -10.74 2.77 -18.35
C ARG A 25 -11.98 2.20 -17.65
N ARG A 26 -12.43 1.01 -18.07
CA ARG A 26 -13.58 0.33 -17.44
C ARG A 26 -13.21 -0.15 -16.04
N CYS A 27 -12.03 -0.73 -15.88
CA CYS A 27 -11.49 -1.10 -14.57
C CYS A 27 -11.48 0.09 -13.61
N GLN A 28 -10.94 1.24 -14.03
CA GLN A 28 -10.95 2.46 -13.23
C GLN A 28 -12.37 2.91 -12.83
N HIS A 29 -13.32 2.87 -13.77
CA HIS A 29 -14.71 3.22 -13.47
C HIS A 29 -15.33 2.27 -12.44
N ILE A 30 -15.11 0.96 -12.58
CA ILE A 30 -15.59 -0.07 -11.65
C ILE A 30 -14.99 0.13 -10.26
N LEU A 31 -13.69 0.40 -10.16
CA LEU A 31 -13.02 0.65 -8.88
C LEU A 31 -13.51 1.93 -8.21
N THR A 32 -13.74 2.98 -9.00
CA THR A 32 -14.30 4.25 -8.50
C THR A 32 -15.71 4.06 -7.97
N ALA A 33 -16.59 3.37 -8.71
CA ALA A 33 -17.93 3.03 -8.26
C ALA A 33 -17.90 2.15 -7.00
N GLY A 34 -17.03 1.13 -6.97
CA GLY A 34 -16.87 0.27 -5.80
C GLY A 34 -16.45 1.04 -4.54
N LEU A 35 -15.58 2.04 -4.67
CA LEU A 35 -15.18 2.91 -3.55
C LEU A 35 -16.27 3.90 -3.12
N GLN A 36 -17.20 4.27 -4.00
CA GLN A 36 -18.38 5.07 -3.61
C GLN A 36 -19.34 4.27 -2.73
N HIS A 37 -19.50 2.97 -3.01
CA HIS A 37 -20.38 2.08 -2.22
C HIS A 37 -19.70 1.55 -0.95
N CYS A 38 -18.41 1.21 -1.04
CA CYS A 38 -17.61 0.66 0.05
C CYS A 38 -16.41 1.58 0.33
N PRO A 39 -16.64 2.77 0.92
CA PRO A 39 -15.56 3.71 1.21
C PRO A 39 -14.58 3.09 2.18
N LEU A 40 -13.29 3.40 1.99
CA LEU A 40 -12.19 2.96 2.86
C LEU A 40 -11.98 1.44 2.95
N HIS A 41 -12.64 0.63 2.13
CA HIS A 41 -12.39 -0.82 2.10
C HIS A 41 -10.96 -1.10 1.60
N GLU A 42 -10.11 -1.62 2.50
CA GLU A 42 -8.65 -1.69 2.33
C GLU A 42 -8.24 -2.36 1.01
N ALA A 43 -8.84 -3.52 0.68
CA ALA A 43 -8.49 -4.24 -0.55
C ALA A 43 -8.93 -3.52 -1.83
N LEU A 44 -10.05 -2.78 -1.79
CA LEU A 44 -10.52 -2.00 -2.93
C LEU A 44 -9.62 -0.80 -3.16
N LEU A 45 -9.26 -0.09 -2.09
CA LEU A 45 -8.29 1.01 -2.15
C LEU A 45 -6.94 0.53 -2.67
N LEU A 46 -6.43 -0.59 -2.17
CA LEU A 46 -5.16 -1.17 -2.63
C LEU A 46 -5.19 -1.49 -4.13
N LYS A 47 -6.27 -2.12 -4.61
CA LYS A 47 -6.45 -2.42 -6.04
C LYS A 47 -6.54 -1.14 -6.87
N ALA A 48 -7.26 -0.13 -6.41
CA ALA A 48 -7.38 1.17 -7.07
C ALA A 48 -6.04 1.91 -7.17
N ILE A 49 -5.26 1.96 -6.09
CA ILE A 49 -3.94 2.61 -6.08
C ILE A 49 -2.99 1.92 -7.06
N LYS A 50 -2.92 0.58 -7.05
CA LYS A 50 -2.08 -0.19 -7.99
C LYS A 50 -2.51 0.02 -9.44
N HIS A 51 -3.82 0.08 -9.68
CA HIS A 51 -4.36 0.34 -11.01
C HIS A 51 -3.98 1.73 -11.51
N LEU A 52 -4.19 2.76 -10.69
CA LEU A 52 -3.84 4.15 -10.99
C LEU A 52 -2.35 4.32 -11.25
N GLU A 53 -1.50 3.70 -10.44
CA GLU A 53 -0.05 3.67 -10.67
C GLU A 53 0.30 3.04 -12.02
N ARG A 54 -0.32 1.89 -12.35
CA ARG A 54 -0.08 1.19 -13.61
C ARG A 54 -0.42 2.03 -14.85
N ILE A 55 -1.44 2.88 -14.75
CA ILE A 55 -1.84 3.78 -15.85
C ILE A 55 -1.16 5.16 -15.78
N GLY A 56 -0.26 5.38 -14.81
CA GLY A 56 0.50 6.63 -14.65
C GLY A 56 -0.23 7.75 -13.89
N GLU A 57 -1.42 7.50 -13.34
CA GLU A 57 -2.26 8.47 -12.65
C GLU A 57 -1.86 8.62 -11.17
N LEU A 58 -0.62 9.04 -10.92
CA LEU A 58 -0.03 9.10 -9.57
C LEU A 58 -0.74 10.09 -8.63
N GLU A 59 -1.22 11.22 -9.16
CA GLU A 59 -1.93 12.22 -8.34
C GLU A 59 -3.29 11.69 -7.86
N ALA A 60 -4.01 10.93 -8.70
CA ALA A 60 -5.24 10.27 -8.28
C ALA A 60 -4.97 9.21 -7.19
N ALA A 61 -3.88 8.45 -7.32
CA ALA A 61 -3.48 7.47 -6.31
C ALA A 61 -3.16 8.14 -4.95
N ARG A 62 -2.48 9.29 -4.98
CA ARG A 62 -2.23 10.13 -3.79
C ARG A 62 -3.50 10.69 -3.19
N GLY A 63 -4.47 11.06 -4.03
CA GLY A 63 -5.80 11.46 -3.59
C GLY A 63 -6.49 10.37 -2.77
N LEU A 64 -6.43 9.11 -3.22
CA LEU A 64 -6.96 7.97 -2.47
C LEU A 64 -6.21 7.72 -1.15
N LEU A 65 -4.88 7.81 -1.14
CA LEU A 65 -4.10 7.72 0.10
C LEU A 65 -4.44 8.85 1.08
N GLY A 66 -4.76 10.04 0.58
CA GLY A 66 -5.19 11.18 1.39
C GLY A 66 -6.50 10.94 2.16
N GLN A 67 -7.38 10.07 1.65
CA GLN A 67 -8.63 9.70 2.32
C GLN A 67 -8.40 8.84 3.57
N LEU A 68 -7.21 8.23 3.72
CA LEU A 68 -6.84 7.45 4.90
C LEU A 68 -6.42 8.33 6.09
N ARG A 69 -6.36 9.65 5.94
CA ARG A 69 -6.04 10.55 7.06
C ARG A 69 -7.07 10.38 8.17
N GLY A 70 -6.62 10.02 9.36
CA GLY A 70 -7.46 9.76 10.52
C GLY A 70 -8.07 8.35 10.58
N VAL A 71 -7.81 7.50 9.58
CA VAL A 71 -8.16 6.09 9.65
C VAL A 71 -7.14 5.38 10.54
N PRO A 72 -7.57 4.55 11.50
CA PRO A 72 -6.66 3.76 12.33
C PRO A 72 -5.72 2.87 11.48
N VAL A 73 -4.45 2.79 11.88
CA VAL A 73 -3.42 2.08 11.11
C VAL A 73 -3.68 0.57 11.06
N ASP A 74 -4.28 -0.01 12.11
CA ASP A 74 -4.70 -1.41 12.15
C ASP A 74 -5.61 -1.82 10.97
N LYS A 75 -6.36 -0.87 10.40
CA LYS A 75 -7.28 -1.09 9.26
C LYS A 75 -6.73 -0.63 7.91
N SER A 76 -5.62 0.08 7.88
CA SER A 76 -5.14 0.78 6.68
C SER A 76 -3.66 0.57 6.37
N TRP A 77 -2.95 -0.19 7.20
CA TRP A 77 -1.51 -0.39 7.06
C TRP A 77 -1.11 -0.98 5.71
N ARG A 78 -1.93 -1.86 5.07
CA ARG A 78 -1.58 -2.42 3.75
C ARG A 78 -1.58 -1.34 2.69
N THR A 79 -2.61 -0.50 2.73
CA THR A 79 -2.77 0.59 1.77
C THR A 79 -1.72 1.66 1.98
N LEU A 80 -1.38 1.99 3.23
CA LEU A 80 -0.29 2.90 3.57
C LEU A 80 1.09 2.36 3.15
N LEU A 81 1.34 1.06 3.36
CA LEU A 81 2.57 0.40 2.92
C LEU A 81 2.72 0.47 1.40
N GLU A 82 1.64 0.18 0.66
CA GLU A 82 1.64 0.35 -0.80
C GLU A 82 1.88 1.81 -1.19
N GLY A 83 1.31 2.76 -0.46
CA GLY A 83 1.59 4.19 -0.66
C GLY A 83 3.06 4.55 -0.48
N ALA A 84 3.72 4.01 0.55
CA ALA A 84 5.16 4.20 0.75
C ALA A 84 5.98 3.64 -0.43
N LEU A 85 5.61 2.44 -0.90
CA LEU A 85 6.27 1.79 -2.04
C LEU A 85 6.03 2.55 -3.36
N LEU A 86 4.83 3.08 -3.57
CA LEU A 86 4.48 3.93 -4.71
C LEU A 86 5.35 5.19 -4.72
N GLU A 87 5.48 5.89 -3.59
CA GLU A 87 6.31 7.09 -3.52
C GLU A 87 7.80 6.77 -3.70
N ALA A 88 8.26 5.61 -3.23
CA ALA A 88 9.62 5.14 -3.48
C ALA A 88 9.87 4.89 -4.98
N ARG A 89 8.92 4.23 -5.68
CA ARG A 89 8.99 4.01 -7.14
C ARG A 89 8.89 5.31 -7.93
N ALA A 90 8.13 6.28 -7.45
CA ALA A 90 8.01 7.62 -8.01
C ALA A 90 9.19 8.56 -7.65
N ALA A 91 10.28 8.03 -7.09
CA ALA A 91 11.47 8.78 -6.66
C ALA A 91 11.23 9.87 -5.60
N ARG A 92 10.09 9.86 -4.89
CA ARG A 92 9.78 10.75 -3.76
C ARG A 92 10.23 10.11 -2.45
N THR A 93 11.53 9.86 -2.34
CA THR A 93 12.16 9.12 -1.23
C THR A 93 11.89 9.73 0.14
N ASP A 94 11.88 11.06 0.28
CA ASP A 94 11.56 11.72 1.55
C ASP A 94 10.15 11.43 2.04
N THR A 95 9.19 11.38 1.11
CA THR A 95 7.79 11.08 1.44
C THR A 95 7.64 9.61 1.80
N ALA A 96 8.23 8.72 1.01
CA ALA A 96 8.26 7.29 1.29
C ALA A 96 8.85 7.00 2.69
N ARG A 97 9.99 7.61 3.02
CA ARG A 97 10.65 7.47 4.33
C ARG A 97 9.76 7.93 5.48
N ARG A 98 9.05 9.06 5.32
CA ARG A 98 8.10 9.54 6.34
C ARG A 98 6.97 8.55 6.58
N ILE A 99 6.41 7.98 5.51
CA ILE A 99 5.34 6.97 5.62
C ILE A 99 5.88 5.70 6.28
N PHE A 100 7.07 5.22 5.90
CA PHE A 100 7.69 4.06 6.56
C PHE A 100 7.91 4.31 8.05
N LYS A 101 8.51 5.45 8.44
CA LYS A 101 8.70 5.79 9.87
C LYS A 101 7.38 5.82 10.63
N TYR A 102 6.33 6.40 10.04
CA TYR A 102 4.99 6.38 10.63
C TYR A 102 4.45 4.95 10.80
N LEU A 103 4.57 4.11 9.79
CA LEU A 103 4.12 2.71 9.84
C LEU A 103 4.89 1.88 10.88
N LEU A 104 6.21 2.07 11.00
CA LEU A 104 7.02 1.37 11.99
C LEU A 104 6.63 1.72 13.43
N GLN A 105 6.23 2.97 13.67
CA GLN A 105 5.75 3.43 14.97
C GLN A 105 4.34 2.91 15.29
N GLN A 106 3.45 2.89 14.30
CA GLN A 106 2.03 2.59 14.50
C GLN A 106 1.69 1.11 14.32
N ALA A 107 2.49 0.33 13.58
CA ALA A 107 2.31 -1.09 13.34
C ALA A 107 3.60 -1.92 13.57
N PRO A 108 4.25 -1.81 14.75
CA PRO A 108 5.51 -2.51 15.04
C PRO A 108 5.37 -4.04 15.03
N TRP A 109 4.17 -4.57 15.23
CA TRP A 109 3.90 -6.02 15.24
C TRP A 109 3.91 -6.67 13.84
N TYR A 110 4.04 -5.88 12.76
CA TYR A 110 3.92 -6.39 11.40
C TYR A 110 5.28 -6.46 10.68
N GLY A 111 5.86 -7.66 10.66
CA GLY A 111 7.20 -7.94 10.10
C GLY A 111 7.43 -7.45 8.67
N PRO A 112 6.48 -7.61 7.73
CA PRO A 112 6.70 -7.13 6.36
C PRO A 112 6.87 -5.62 6.22
N VAL A 113 6.33 -4.79 7.15
CA VAL A 113 6.60 -3.34 7.15
C VAL A 113 8.08 -3.07 7.45
N TRP A 114 8.64 -3.75 8.46
CA TRP A 114 10.07 -3.66 8.80
C TRP A 114 10.96 -4.11 7.64
N HIS A 115 10.62 -5.25 7.03
CA HIS A 115 11.38 -5.78 5.89
C HIS A 115 11.35 -4.84 4.68
N GLU A 116 10.18 -4.30 4.32
CA GLU A 116 10.12 -3.34 3.22
C GLU A 116 10.79 -2.00 3.54
N ALA A 117 10.75 -1.54 4.79
CA ALA A 117 11.45 -0.33 5.23
C ALA A 117 12.99 -0.51 5.16
N CYS A 118 13.51 -1.65 5.62
CA CYS A 118 14.94 -1.95 5.52
C CYS A 118 15.39 -2.04 4.06
N ARG A 119 14.65 -2.79 3.22
CA ARG A 119 14.92 -2.85 1.77
C ARG A 119 14.84 -1.48 1.10
N PHE A 120 13.93 -0.62 1.55
CA PHE A 120 13.82 0.75 1.05
C PHE A 120 15.09 1.57 1.37
N GLU A 121 15.59 1.54 2.60
CA GLU A 121 16.81 2.27 2.95
C GLU A 121 18.05 1.70 2.26
N HIS A 122 18.12 0.38 2.10
CA HIS A 122 19.16 -0.26 1.30
C HIS A 122 19.12 0.23 -0.16
N ARG A 123 17.95 0.29 -0.80
CA ARG A 123 17.80 0.85 -2.16
C ARG A 123 18.15 2.33 -2.24
N CYS A 124 18.01 3.07 -1.15
CA CYS A 124 18.43 4.47 -1.06
C CYS A 124 19.91 4.64 -0.73
N ASN A 125 20.69 3.54 -0.63
CA ASN A 125 22.10 3.53 -0.23
C ASN A 125 22.37 4.04 1.20
N HIS A 126 21.36 3.98 2.09
CA HIS A 126 21.51 4.30 3.51
C HIS A 126 21.70 3.01 4.32
N LEU A 127 22.85 2.37 4.15
CA LEU A 127 23.12 1.05 4.75
C LEU A 127 23.06 1.06 6.29
N HIS A 128 23.51 2.15 6.92
CA HIS A 128 23.43 2.30 8.37
C HIS A 128 21.98 2.36 8.88
N GLU A 129 21.11 3.10 8.19
CA GLU A 129 19.69 3.15 8.53
C GLU A 129 18.99 1.82 8.25
N ALA A 130 19.36 1.12 7.17
CA ALA A 130 18.82 -0.21 6.88
C ALA A 130 19.14 -1.20 8.01
N LEU A 131 20.40 -1.26 8.44
CA LEU A 131 20.83 -2.09 9.58
C LEU A 131 20.10 -1.68 10.86
N HIS A 132 20.00 -0.38 11.14
CA HIS A 132 19.28 0.11 12.32
C HIS A 132 17.81 -0.32 12.31
N VAL A 133 17.12 -0.21 11.18
CA VAL A 133 15.73 -0.66 11.03
C VAL A 133 15.63 -2.17 11.24
N ALA A 134 16.56 -2.96 10.70
CA ALA A 134 16.58 -4.41 10.89
C ALA A 134 16.77 -4.81 12.36
N GLU A 135 17.74 -4.19 13.06
CA GLU A 135 18.00 -4.41 14.49
C GLU A 135 16.77 -4.08 15.34
N GLN A 136 16.17 -2.90 15.11
CA GLN A 136 14.94 -2.50 15.81
C GLN A 136 13.78 -3.46 15.52
N GLY A 137 13.64 -3.90 14.27
CA GLY A 137 12.64 -4.88 13.87
C GLY A 137 12.84 -6.24 14.55
N LEU A 138 14.08 -6.70 14.70
CA LEU A 138 14.41 -7.96 15.38
C LEU A 138 14.18 -7.89 16.89
N LEU A 139 14.34 -6.72 17.53
CA LEU A 139 13.96 -6.52 18.93
C LEU A 139 12.45 -6.70 19.14
N GLN A 140 11.64 -6.24 18.19
CA GLN A 140 10.18 -6.38 18.25
C GLN A 140 9.70 -7.78 17.80
N LEU A 141 10.32 -8.34 16.76
CA LEU A 141 9.90 -9.54 16.05
C LEU A 141 11.06 -10.51 15.83
N PRO A 142 11.63 -11.11 16.89
CA PRO A 142 12.85 -11.92 16.80
C PRO A 142 12.69 -13.18 15.92
N ARG A 143 11.44 -13.66 15.77
CA ARG A 143 11.11 -14.87 14.99
C ARG A 143 10.80 -14.57 13.52
N TYR A 144 10.81 -13.31 13.09
CA TYR A 144 10.48 -12.97 11.71
C TYR A 144 11.70 -13.14 10.80
N GLY A 145 11.80 -14.34 10.21
CA GLY A 145 12.93 -14.80 9.38
C GLY A 145 13.44 -13.80 8.32
N PRO A 146 12.58 -13.14 7.52
CA PRO A 146 13.05 -12.25 6.46
C PRO A 146 13.92 -11.07 6.92
N LEU A 147 13.79 -10.61 8.18
CA LEU A 147 14.61 -9.52 8.70
C LEU A 147 16.09 -9.91 8.93
N TRP A 148 16.39 -11.20 9.02
CA TRP A 148 17.77 -11.68 9.15
C TRP A 148 18.57 -11.60 7.85
N PHE A 149 17.89 -11.48 6.70
CA PHE A 149 18.49 -11.44 5.37
C PHE A 149 18.29 -10.09 4.68
N CYS A 150 18.02 -9.06 5.48
CA CYS A 150 17.56 -7.77 4.99
C CYS A 150 18.67 -6.87 4.47
#